data_AF-A0A957R6I0-F1
#
_entry.id   AF-A0A957R6I0-F1
#
_cell.length_a   1.000
_cell.length_b   1.000
_cell.length_c   1.000
_cell.angle_alpha   90.00
_cell.angle_beta   90.00
_cell.angle_gamma   90.00
#
_symmetry.space_group_name_H-M   'P 1'
#
loop_
_entity.id
_entity.type
_entity.pdbx_description
1 polymer ?
#
loop_
_entity_poly.entity_id
_entity_poly.type
_entity_poly.pdbx_seq_one_letter_code
_entity_poly.pdbx_strand_id
1 'polypeptide(L)'
;MTKIDAERLIQELQNIPSGQSFLEHSLSQILRQADKQLGEAIRLCSIPHWFNAEILGVLRQDTKDMVVNEKLFEAIVEYSFVQVDADGLATYHEEVRKVLIHWWQQKDNLRQYKLVSQWLSNYFLATYNSQEIIRNLQAQQRTRENLLQKDLLYAVEAIF
;
A
#
# COMPACT_ATOMS: atom_id res chain seq x y z
N MET A 1 -21.15 7.49 -20.82
CA MET A 1 -21.64 8.34 -19.72
C MET A 1 -23.07 8.71 -20.02
N THR A 2 -24.01 8.07 -19.33
CA THR A 2 -25.44 8.35 -19.46
C THR A 2 -25.83 9.49 -18.53
N LYS A 3 -26.94 10.19 -18.82
CA LYS A 3 -27.44 11.32 -18.02
C LYS A 3 -27.64 10.96 -16.53
N ILE A 4 -27.89 9.67 -16.26
CA ILE A 4 -28.04 9.06 -14.93
C ILE A 4 -26.72 9.05 -14.14
N ASP A 5 -25.57 8.90 -14.82
CA ASP A 5 -24.25 8.91 -14.16
C ASP A 5 -23.91 10.32 -13.64
N ALA A 6 -24.32 11.36 -14.38
CA ALA A 6 -24.03 12.75 -14.03
C ALA A 6 -24.86 13.23 -12.83
N GLU A 7 -26.15 12.89 -12.77
CA GLU A 7 -27.02 13.25 -11.64
C GLU A 7 -26.56 12.58 -10.33
N ARG A 8 -26.13 11.32 -10.40
CA ARG A 8 -25.56 10.60 -9.25
C ARG A 8 -24.25 11.23 -8.76
N LEU A 9 -23.33 11.56 -9.68
CA LEU A 9 -22.08 12.24 -9.35
C LEU A 9 -22.32 13.61 -8.71
N ILE A 10 -23.28 14.38 -9.22
CA ILE A 10 -23.65 15.68 -8.65
C ILE A 10 -24.18 15.52 -7.22
N GLN A 11 -25.04 14.52 -6.98
CA GLN A 11 -25.57 14.25 -5.65
C GLN A 11 -24.48 13.80 -4.66
N GLU A 12 -23.51 12.98 -5.11
CA GLU A 12 -22.37 12.56 -4.30
C GLU A 12 -21.46 13.75 -3.96
N LEU A 13 -21.18 14.63 -4.94
CA LEU A 13 -20.41 15.85 -4.72
C LEU A 13 -21.07 16.82 -3.72
N GLN A 14 -22.41 16.90 -3.71
CA GLN A 14 -23.16 17.74 -2.78
C GLN A 14 -23.17 17.21 -1.33
N ASN A 15 -22.93 15.91 -1.14
CA ASN A 15 -22.94 15.25 0.17
C ASN A 15 -21.55 15.13 0.82
N ILE A 16 -20.51 15.66 0.20
CA ILE A 16 -19.15 15.65 0.76
C ILE A 16 -19.11 16.60 1.97
N PRO A 17 -18.72 16.11 3.17
CA PRO A 17 -18.50 16.97 4.32
C PRO A 17 -17.46 18.06 4.03
N SER A 18 -17.73 19.28 4.49
CA SER A 18 -16.79 20.40 4.35
C SER A 18 -15.39 20.02 4.84
N GLY A 19 -14.40 20.13 3.96
CA GLY A 19 -13.00 19.78 4.26
C GLY A 19 -12.58 18.35 3.88
N GLN A 20 -13.45 17.55 3.28
CA GLN A 20 -13.09 16.26 2.66
C GLN A 20 -13.03 16.36 1.14
N SER A 21 -12.15 15.58 0.54
CA SER A 21 -12.15 15.33 -0.91
C SER A 21 -13.17 14.25 -1.28
N PHE A 22 -13.56 14.21 -2.56
CA PHE A 22 -14.44 13.14 -3.08
C PHE A 22 -13.84 11.74 -2.88
N LEU A 23 -12.51 11.61 -2.98
CA LEU A 23 -11.82 10.35 -2.74
C LEU A 23 -11.96 9.90 -1.28
N GLU A 24 -11.70 10.80 -0.32
CA GLU A 24 -11.84 10.52 1.11
C GLU A 24 -13.28 10.13 1.46
N HIS A 25 -14.26 10.84 0.89
CA HIS A 25 -15.67 10.53 1.08
C HIS A 25 -16.02 9.15 0.53
N SER A 26 -15.65 8.86 -0.72
CA SER A 26 -15.92 7.58 -1.39
C SER A 26 -15.28 6.42 -0.64
N LEU A 27 -14.02 6.56 -0.24
CA LEU A 27 -13.32 5.54 0.53
C LEU A 27 -13.97 5.34 1.92
N SER A 28 -14.44 6.42 2.55
CA SER A 28 -15.18 6.32 3.80
C SER A 28 -16.50 5.57 3.65
N GLN A 29 -17.20 5.72 2.52
CA GLN A 29 -18.40 4.94 2.24
C GLN A 29 -18.08 3.46 2.02
N ILE A 30 -17.04 3.15 1.26
CA ILE A 30 -16.55 1.77 1.06
C ILE A 30 -16.24 1.11 2.40
N LEU A 31 -15.49 1.78 3.27
CA LEU A 31 -15.12 1.26 4.59
C LEU A 31 -16.31 1.12 5.56
N ARG A 32 -17.40 1.87 5.35
CA ARG A 32 -18.64 1.74 6.14
C ARG A 32 -19.53 0.58 5.67
N GLN A 33 -19.49 0.29 4.36
CA GLN A 33 -20.25 -0.80 3.75
C GLN A 33 -19.55 -2.15 3.91
N ALA A 34 -18.22 -2.14 3.92
CA ALA A 34 -17.42 -3.29 4.31
C ALA A 34 -17.78 -3.71 5.74
N ASP A 35 -17.80 -5.02 6.00
CA ASP A 35 -17.86 -5.49 7.38
C ASP A 35 -16.65 -4.98 8.17
N LYS A 36 -16.76 -5.04 9.50
CA LYS A 36 -15.73 -4.50 10.40
C LYS A 36 -14.34 -5.09 10.12
N GLN A 37 -14.27 -6.39 9.81
CA GLN A 37 -13.02 -7.11 9.65
C GLN A 37 -12.35 -6.74 8.33
N LEU A 38 -13.12 -6.67 7.23
CA LEU A 38 -12.64 -6.24 5.92
C LEU A 38 -12.20 -4.77 5.94
N GLY A 39 -12.99 -3.89 6.56
CA GLY A 39 -12.62 -2.47 6.69
C GLY A 39 -11.35 -2.24 7.49
N GLU A 40 -11.11 -3.04 8.54
CA GLU A 40 -9.86 -3.04 9.29
C GLU A 40 -8.69 -3.59 8.47
N ALA A 41 -8.89 -4.70 7.76
CA ALA A 41 -7.88 -5.27 6.86
C ALA A 41 -7.46 -4.29 5.77
N ILE A 42 -8.41 -3.56 5.16
CA ILE A 42 -8.11 -2.52 4.15
C ILE A 42 -7.18 -1.45 4.75
N ARG A 43 -7.46 -0.98 5.97
CA ARG A 43 -6.62 0.02 6.65
C ARG A 43 -5.24 -0.53 7.01
N LEU A 44 -5.17 -1.77 7.51
CA LEU A 44 -3.90 -2.40 7.86
C LEU A 44 -2.98 -2.53 6.63
N CYS A 45 -3.52 -2.99 5.51
CA CYS A 45 -2.78 -3.16 4.26
C CYS A 45 -2.30 -1.84 3.63
N SER A 46 -2.75 -0.67 4.11
CA SER A 46 -2.19 0.61 3.65
C SER A 46 -0.82 0.92 4.25
N ILE A 47 -0.44 0.24 5.34
CA ILE A 47 0.82 0.47 6.05
C ILE A 47 2.03 0.05 5.20
N PRO A 48 2.13 -1.19 4.70
CA PRO A 48 3.18 -1.54 3.74
C PRO A 48 2.97 -0.87 2.38
N HIS A 49 3.97 -0.94 1.50
CA HIS A 49 3.84 -0.55 0.10
C HIS A 49 3.18 -1.64 -0.76
N TRP A 50 3.40 -2.90 -0.40
CA TRP A 50 2.83 -4.08 -1.04
C TRP A 50 2.47 -5.12 0.03
N PHE A 51 1.50 -5.97 -0.24
CA PHE A 51 1.04 -7.00 0.70
C PHE A 51 0.48 -8.22 0.00
N ASN A 52 0.43 -9.33 0.72
CA ASN A 52 -0.26 -10.57 0.37
C ASN A 52 -1.02 -11.10 1.61
N ALA A 53 -1.66 -12.26 1.51
CA ALA A 53 -2.38 -12.87 2.63
C ALA A 53 -1.48 -13.14 3.86
N GLU A 54 -0.22 -13.53 3.65
CA GLU A 54 0.74 -13.75 4.74
C GLU A 54 1.05 -12.46 5.50
N ILE A 55 1.37 -11.38 4.78
CA ILE A 55 1.60 -10.05 5.37
C ILE A 55 0.36 -9.56 6.09
N LEU A 56 -0.84 -9.77 5.53
CA LEU A 56 -2.09 -9.43 6.21
C LEU A 56 -2.22 -10.18 7.56
N GLY A 57 -1.84 -11.46 7.61
CA GLY A 57 -1.79 -12.23 8.85
C GLY A 57 -0.87 -11.61 9.91
N VAL A 58 0.31 -11.12 9.50
CA VAL A 58 1.23 -10.39 10.39
C VAL A 58 0.61 -9.10 10.89
N LEU A 59 0.01 -8.31 10.01
CA LEU A 59 -0.61 -7.03 10.36
C LEU A 59 -1.80 -7.19 11.33
N ARG A 60 -2.52 -8.33 11.23
CA ARG A 60 -3.62 -8.71 12.13
C ARG A 60 -3.16 -9.36 13.45
N GLN A 61 -1.87 -9.67 13.60
CA GLN A 61 -1.34 -10.57 14.64
C GLN A 61 -1.98 -11.95 14.68
N ASP A 62 -2.40 -12.46 13.54
CA ASP A 62 -3.03 -13.78 13.44
C ASP A 62 -2.49 -14.52 12.21
N THR A 63 -1.21 -14.89 12.27
CA THR A 63 -0.53 -15.62 11.19
C THR A 63 -1.00 -17.07 11.06
N LYS A 64 -1.70 -17.60 12.06
CA LYS A 64 -2.16 -19.00 12.08
C LYS A 64 -3.49 -19.18 11.35
N ASP A 65 -4.33 -18.14 11.32
CA ASP A 65 -5.60 -18.18 10.61
C ASP A 65 -5.44 -17.88 9.11
N MET A 66 -4.72 -18.77 8.42
CA MET A 66 -4.44 -18.65 6.98
C MET A 66 -5.71 -18.56 6.13
N VAL A 67 -6.76 -19.30 6.49
CA VAL A 67 -8.02 -19.34 5.73
C VAL A 67 -8.71 -17.99 5.76
N VAL A 68 -8.76 -17.32 6.92
CA VAL A 68 -9.37 -15.99 7.01
C VAL A 68 -8.48 -14.93 6.39
N ASN A 69 -7.15 -15.04 6.52
CA ASN A 69 -6.22 -14.12 5.86
C ASN A 69 -6.36 -14.16 4.33
N GLU A 70 -6.46 -15.36 3.75
CA GLU A 70 -6.65 -15.54 2.30
C GLU A 70 -7.99 -14.92 1.85
N LYS A 71 -9.09 -15.23 2.54
CA LYS A 71 -10.41 -14.67 2.20
C LYS A 71 -10.47 -13.15 2.27
N LEU A 72 -9.82 -12.56 3.28
CA LEU A 72 -9.73 -11.11 3.38
C LEU A 72 -8.87 -10.52 2.27
N PHE A 73 -7.76 -11.17 1.93
CA PHE A 73 -6.91 -10.75 0.82
C PHE A 73 -7.66 -10.80 -0.52
N GLU A 74 -8.33 -11.93 -0.81
CA GLU A 74 -9.21 -12.09 -1.98
C GLU A 74 -10.26 -10.98 -2.04
N ALA A 75 -10.96 -10.71 -0.93
CA ALA A 75 -11.95 -9.65 -0.88
C ALA A 75 -11.34 -8.24 -1.11
N ILE A 76 -10.11 -8.00 -0.68
CA ILE A 76 -9.42 -6.72 -0.87
C ILE A 76 -9.03 -6.53 -2.35
N VAL A 77 -8.51 -7.57 -3.02
CA VAL A 77 -8.02 -7.43 -4.40
C VAL A 77 -9.13 -7.20 -5.43
N GLU A 78 -10.39 -7.50 -5.07
CA GLU A 78 -11.57 -7.17 -5.89
C GLU A 78 -11.87 -5.66 -5.97
N TYR A 79 -11.32 -4.84 -5.07
CA TYR A 79 -11.51 -3.40 -5.18
C TYR A 79 -10.70 -2.82 -6.34
N SER A 80 -11.34 -1.96 -7.13
CA SER A 80 -10.72 -1.32 -8.32
C SER A 80 -9.52 -0.42 -8.00
N PHE A 81 -9.27 -0.13 -6.71
CA PHE A 81 -8.11 0.63 -6.28
C PHE A 81 -6.89 -0.22 -5.90
N VAL A 82 -6.98 -1.53 -6.08
CA VAL A 82 -5.91 -2.49 -5.82
C VAL A 82 -5.34 -2.98 -7.14
N GLN A 83 -4.02 -3.09 -7.22
CA GLN A 83 -3.31 -3.70 -8.34
C GLN A 83 -2.51 -4.89 -7.83
N VAL A 84 -2.65 -6.03 -8.50
CA VAL A 84 -1.89 -7.25 -8.22
C VAL A 84 -0.86 -7.44 -9.33
N ASP A 85 0.39 -7.67 -8.96
CA ASP A 85 1.48 -7.94 -9.91
C ASP A 85 1.57 -9.42 -10.31
N ALA A 86 2.57 -9.75 -11.14
CA ALA A 86 2.79 -11.12 -11.63
C ALA A 86 3.19 -12.11 -10.51
N ASP A 87 3.72 -11.63 -9.39
CA ASP A 87 4.14 -12.43 -8.25
C ASP A 87 3.01 -12.57 -7.20
N GLY A 88 1.83 -12.01 -7.49
CA GLY A 88 0.67 -12.07 -6.60
C GLY A 88 0.72 -11.06 -5.45
N LEU A 89 1.58 -10.04 -5.52
CA LEU A 89 1.65 -8.98 -4.53
C LEU A 89 0.67 -7.86 -4.89
N ALA A 90 -0.13 -7.46 -3.90
CA ALA A 90 -1.10 -6.39 -4.04
C ALA A 90 -0.52 -5.04 -3.60
N THR A 91 -0.88 -3.98 -4.32
CA THR A 91 -0.57 -2.58 -4.00
C THR A 91 -1.84 -1.75 -4.10
N TYR A 92 -1.94 -0.69 -3.30
CA TYR A 92 -3.00 0.31 -3.47
C TYR A 92 -2.56 1.40 -4.44
N HIS A 93 -3.51 1.99 -5.17
CA HIS A 93 -3.27 3.27 -5.82
C HIS A 93 -2.77 4.28 -4.80
N GLU A 94 -1.73 5.03 -5.17
CA GLU A 94 -1.00 5.91 -4.26
C GLU A 94 -1.91 6.94 -3.57
N GLU A 95 -2.89 7.49 -4.28
CA GLU A 95 -3.84 8.45 -3.70
C GLU A 95 -4.75 7.82 -2.63
N VAL A 96 -5.18 6.57 -2.81
CA VAL A 96 -5.95 5.82 -1.79
C VAL A 96 -5.07 5.53 -0.59
N ARG A 97 -3.82 5.10 -0.82
CA ARG A 97 -2.87 4.83 0.25
C ARG A 97 -2.59 6.09 1.07
N LYS A 98 -2.40 7.25 0.44
CA LYS A 98 -2.20 8.54 1.13
C LYS A 98 -3.37 8.87 2.07
N VAL A 99 -4.61 8.70 1.62
CA VAL A 99 -5.80 8.93 2.45
C VAL A 99 -5.81 7.99 3.67
N LEU A 100 -5.55 6.69 3.48
CA LEU A 100 -5.53 5.72 4.57
C LEU A 100 -4.38 5.97 5.56
N ILE A 101 -3.20 6.36 5.06
CA ILE A 101 -2.07 6.76 5.90
C ILE A 101 -2.39 8.04 6.68
N HIS A 102 -3.06 9.02 6.07
CA HIS A 102 -3.50 10.22 6.78
C HIS A 102 -4.47 9.87 7.93
N TRP A 103 -5.36 8.91 7.73
CA TRP A 103 -6.22 8.38 8.79
C TRP A 103 -5.41 7.76 9.95
N TRP A 104 -4.37 6.98 9.64
CA TRP A 104 -3.47 6.40 10.66
C TRP A 104 -2.69 7.45 11.46
N GLN A 105 -2.34 8.56 10.82
CA GLN A 105 -1.57 9.65 11.44
C GLN A 105 -2.42 10.51 12.40
N GLN A 106 -3.75 10.34 12.41
CA GLN A 106 -4.61 10.99 13.38
C GLN A 106 -4.27 10.56 14.81
N LYS A 107 -4.44 11.48 15.77
CA LYS A 107 -4.05 11.29 17.17
C LYS A 107 -4.58 9.99 17.79
N ASP A 108 -5.82 9.64 17.46
CA ASP A 108 -6.51 8.48 18.03
C ASP A 108 -5.98 7.14 17.47
N ASN A 109 -5.40 7.16 16.26
CA ASN A 109 -4.94 5.95 15.55
C ASN A 109 -3.42 5.78 15.62
N LEU A 110 -2.68 6.86 15.91
CA LEU A 110 -1.22 6.91 15.83
C LEU A 110 -0.53 5.84 16.70
N ARG A 111 -1.10 5.51 17.86
CA ARG A 111 -0.56 4.47 18.73
C ARG A 111 -0.63 3.09 18.05
N GLN A 112 -1.77 2.75 17.48
CA GLN A 112 -1.97 1.49 16.78
C GLN A 112 -1.15 1.45 15.48
N TYR A 113 -1.03 2.57 14.76
CA TYR A 113 -0.15 2.66 13.59
C TYR A 113 1.31 2.27 13.91
N LYS A 114 1.88 2.83 14.98
CA LYS A 114 3.25 2.51 15.42
C LYS A 114 3.40 1.03 15.78
N LEU A 115 2.43 0.49 16.50
CA LEU A 115 2.39 -0.89 16.95
C LEU A 115 2.39 -1.87 15.75
N VAL A 116 1.48 -1.64 14.78
CA VAL A 116 1.38 -2.48 13.58
C VAL A 116 2.62 -2.35 12.69
N SER A 117 3.13 -1.12 12.52
CA SER A 117 4.38 -0.87 11.79
C SER A 117 5.56 -1.62 12.43
N GLN A 118 5.59 -1.70 13.76
CA GLN A 118 6.63 -2.44 14.49
C GLN A 118 6.52 -3.95 14.27
N TRP A 119 5.30 -4.52 14.25
CA TRP A 119 5.10 -5.94 13.96
C TRP A 119 5.60 -6.30 12.57
N LEU A 120 5.24 -5.48 11.58
CA LEU A 120 5.67 -5.66 10.21
C LEU A 120 7.19 -5.55 10.07
N SER A 121 7.81 -4.55 10.73
CA SER A 121 9.26 -4.37 10.75
C SER A 121 9.97 -5.59 11.36
N ASN A 122 9.48 -6.09 12.49
CA ASN A 122 10.03 -7.29 13.14
C ASN A 122 9.91 -8.53 12.25
N TYR A 123 8.78 -8.69 11.56
CA TYR A 123 8.59 -9.76 10.59
C TYR A 123 9.64 -9.68 9.48
N PHE A 124 9.80 -8.53 8.83
CA PHE A 124 10.81 -8.37 7.78
C PHE A 124 12.25 -8.57 8.29
N LEU A 125 12.58 -8.11 9.50
CA LEU A 125 13.89 -8.33 10.10
C LEU A 125 14.18 -9.80 10.41
N ALA A 126 13.15 -10.58 10.74
CA ALA A 126 13.27 -12.01 11.01
C ALA A 126 13.32 -12.83 9.71
N THR A 127 12.50 -12.46 8.72
CA THR A 127 12.36 -13.18 7.45
C THR A 127 13.51 -12.88 6.50
N TYR A 128 13.99 -11.64 6.47
CA TYR A 128 15.08 -11.24 5.60
C TYR A 128 16.32 -10.95 6.43
N ASN A 129 17.40 -11.70 6.14
CA ASN A 129 18.69 -11.39 6.70
C ASN A 129 19.10 -9.99 6.23
N SER A 130 18.98 -9.01 7.12
CA SER A 130 19.21 -7.60 6.81
C SER A 130 20.62 -7.35 6.25
N GLN A 131 21.58 -8.24 6.50
CA GLN A 131 22.91 -8.22 5.87
C GLN A 131 22.89 -8.54 4.37
N GLU A 132 21.99 -9.42 3.93
CA GLU A 132 21.86 -9.82 2.53
C GLU A 132 21.15 -8.73 1.72
N ILE A 133 20.11 -8.10 2.29
CA ILE A 133 19.47 -6.92 1.69
C ILE A 133 20.48 -5.77 1.55
N ILE A 134 21.25 -5.46 2.60
CA ILE A 134 22.26 -4.40 2.55
C ILE A 134 23.34 -4.72 1.51
N ARG A 135 23.83 -5.97 1.45
CA ARG A 135 24.79 -6.39 0.41
C ARG A 135 24.22 -6.22 -1.00
N ASN A 136 22.96 -6.62 -1.23
CA ASN A 136 22.33 -6.53 -2.54
C ASN A 136 22.09 -5.08 -2.97
N LEU A 137 21.67 -4.20 -2.05
CA LEU A 137 21.53 -2.77 -2.30
C LEU A 137 22.88 -2.10 -2.61
N GLN A 138 23.94 -2.46 -1.88
CA GLN A 138 25.30 -1.96 -2.14
C GLN A 138 25.88 -2.47 -3.47
N ALA A 139 25.60 -3.73 -3.82
CA ALA A 139 25.99 -4.29 -5.11
C ALA A 139 25.29 -3.59 -6.28
N GLN A 140 23.99 -3.31 -6.16
CA GLN A 140 23.23 -2.58 -7.17
C GLN A 140 23.70 -1.12 -7.33
N GLN A 141 24.04 -0.43 -6.24
CA GLN A 141 24.61 0.93 -6.30
C GLN A 141 25.95 0.95 -7.05
N ARG A 142 26.87 0.01 -6.74
CA ARG A 142 28.15 -0.10 -7.46
C ARG A 142 27.98 -0.38 -8.95
N THR A 143 27.06 -1.26 -9.32
CA THR A 143 26.76 -1.54 -10.73
C THR A 143 26.23 -0.30 -11.45
N ARG A 144 25.38 0.48 -10.80
CA ARG A 144 24.82 1.72 -11.36
C ARG A 144 25.88 2.83 -11.51
N GLU A 145 26.76 2.98 -10.53
CA GLU A 145 27.89 3.92 -10.60
C GLU A 145 28.88 3.55 -11.71
N ASN A 146 29.17 2.26 -11.86
CA ASN A 146 30.05 1.77 -12.93
C ASN A 146 29.46 2.01 -14.33
N LEU A 147 28.13 1.84 -14.50
CA LEU A 147 27.46 2.15 -15.76
C LEU A 147 27.53 3.65 -16.08
N LEU A 148 27.25 4.51 -15.10
CA LEU A 148 27.35 5.96 -15.27
C LEU A 148 28.78 6.43 -15.60
N GLN A 149 29.79 5.84 -14.96
CA GLN A 149 31.19 6.13 -15.29
C GLN A 149 31.56 5.67 -16.70
N LYS A 150 31.06 4.51 -17.13
CA LYS A 150 31.31 3.99 -18.46
C LYS A 150 30.64 4.85 -19.54
N ASP A 151 29.42 5.29 -19.30
CA ASP A 151 28.69 6.20 -20.21
C ASP A 151 29.36 7.58 -20.29
N LEU A 152 29.86 8.11 -19.16
CA LEU A 152 30.66 9.34 -19.14
C LEU A 152 31.98 9.18 -19.91
N LEU A 153 32.65 8.04 -19.78
CA LEU A 153 33.89 7.74 -20.50
C LEU A 153 33.63 7.68 -22.02
N TYR A 154 32.58 6.97 -22.45
CA TYR A 154 32.19 6.94 -23.86
C TYR A 154 31.77 8.30 -24.41
N ALA A 155 31.10 9.14 -23.61
CA ALA A 155 30.74 10.48 -24.02
C ALA A 155 31.97 11.40 -24.17
N VAL A 156 32.99 11.24 -23.34
CA VAL A 156 34.26 11.98 -23.44
C VAL A 156 35.07 11.51 -24.65
N GLU A 157 35.17 10.18 -24.88
CA GLU A 157 35.83 9.61 -26.06
C GLU A 157 35.16 9.99 -27.38
N ALA A 158 33.86 10.29 -27.39
CA ALA A 158 33.15 10.75 -28.58
C ALA A 158 33.36 12.24 -28.91
N ILE A 159 33.94 13.01 -27.98
CA ILE A 159 34.20 14.46 -28.13
C ILE A 159 35.64 14.75 -28.59
N PHE A 160 36.56 13.79 -28.43
CA PHE A 160 37.97 13.88 -28.85
C PHE A 160 38.25 13.00 -30.07
#